data_AF-A0A9X3X4C6-F1
#
_entry.id   AF-A0A9X3X4C6-F1
#
_cell.length_a   1.000
_cell.length_b   1.000
_cell.length_c   1.000
_cell.angle_alpha   90.00
_cell.angle_beta   90.00
_cell.angle_gamma   90.00
#
_symmetry.space_group_name_H-M   'P 1'
#
loop_
_entity.id
_entity.type
_entity.pdbx_description
1 polymer ?
#
loop_
_entity_poly.entity_id
_entity_poly.type
_entity_poly.pdbx_seq_one_letter_code
_entity_poly.pdbx_strand_id
1 'polypeptide(L)' 'MRQTGSVTNQTEHTRKVLRGLGLRKPGHEVLVENTPSFRGMVKKVIHLVSVEEVDGNGAQASK' A
#
# COMPACT_ATOMS: atom_id res chain seq x y z
N MET A 1 -3.48 -1.23 3.13
CA MET A 1 -2.20 -0.51 2.89
C MET A 1 -2.48 0.99 2.86
N ARG A 2 -1.63 1.81 3.49
CA ARG A 2 -1.80 3.25 3.67
C ARG A 2 -0.58 4.04 3.19
N GLN A 3 -0.79 5.18 2.56
CA GLN A 3 0.30 6.11 2.27
C GLN A 3 0.66 6.97 3.48
N THR A 4 1.90 6.88 3.97
CA THR A 4 2.41 7.71 5.08
C THR A 4 3.37 8.79 4.58
N GLY A 5 4.14 8.51 3.53
CA GLY A 5 5.12 9.44 2.95
C GLY A 5 4.56 10.35 1.87
N SER A 6 5.10 11.58 1.79
CA SER A 6 4.79 12.53 0.71
C SER A 6 5.51 12.17 -0.60
N VAL A 7 4.91 12.56 -1.73
CA VAL A 7 5.38 12.20 -3.09
C VAL A 7 6.13 13.34 -3.79
N THR A 8 6.21 14.51 -3.16
CA THR A 8 6.70 15.75 -3.79
C THR A 8 8.16 15.66 -4.23
N ASN A 9 9.01 14.97 -3.46
CA ASN A 9 10.44 14.79 -3.77
C ASN A 9 10.77 13.36 -4.25
N GLN A 10 9.78 12.69 -4.84
CA GLN A 10 9.94 11.32 -5.34
C GLN A 10 10.05 11.30 -6.86
N THR A 11 10.80 10.32 -7.37
CA THR A 11 11.00 10.13 -8.81
C THR A 11 9.66 9.87 -9.53
N GLU A 12 9.62 10.20 -10.82
CA GLU A 12 8.44 9.93 -11.66
C GLU A 12 8.05 8.45 -11.65
N HIS A 13 9.04 7.55 -11.59
CA HIS A 13 8.80 6.12 -11.51
C HIS A 13 8.07 5.74 -10.21
N THR A 14 8.52 6.25 -9.06
CA THR A 14 7.85 6.05 -7.77
C THR A 14 6.42 6.59 -7.80
N ARG A 15 6.20 7.78 -8.37
CA ARG A 15 4.85 8.35 -8.56
C ARG A 15 3.94 7.45 -9.38
N LYS A 16 4.44 6.87 -10.47
CA LYS A 16 3.67 5.92 -11.30
C LYS A 16 3.33 4.66 -10.53
N VAL A 17 4.27 4.11 -9.76
CA VAL A 17 4.03 2.93 -8.92
C VAL A 17 2.94 3.21 -7.88
N LEU A 18 3.02 4.33 -7.15
CA LEU A 18 2.01 4.71 -6.16
C LEU A 18 0.62 4.89 -6.79
N ARG A 19 0.55 5.53 -7.96
CA ARG A 19 -0.71 5.64 -8.73
C ARG A 19 -1.25 4.28 -9.18
N GLY A 20 -0.37 3.38 -9.63
CA GLY A 20 -0.72 2.02 -10.02
C GLY A 20 -1.23 1.16 -8.85
N LEU A 21 -0.80 1.47 -7.63
CA LEU A 21 -1.32 0.86 -6.39
C LEU A 21 -2.61 1.53 -5.88
N GLY A 22 -3.12 2.56 -6.57
CA GLY A 22 -4.31 3.30 -6.17
C GLY A 22 -4.06 4.39 -5.11
N LEU A 23 -2.81 4.66 -4.73
CA LEU A 23 -2.46 5.73 -3.79
C LEU A 23 -2.30 7.06 -4.51
N ARG A 24 -3.32 7.93 -4.38
CA ARG A 24 -3.33 9.28 -4.96
C ARG A 24 -2.89 10.39 -4.01
N LYS A 25 -3.17 10.25 -2.71
CA LYS A 25 -2.92 11.29 -1.68
C LYS A 25 -2.41 10.64 -0.39
N PRO A 26 -1.54 11.32 0.37
CA PRO A 26 -1.15 10.88 1.71
C PRO A 26 -2.36 10.66 2.60
N GLY A 27 -2.35 9.59 3.39
CA GLY A 27 -3.48 9.18 4.24
C GLY A 27 -4.54 8.35 3.52
N HIS A 28 -4.46 8.16 2.20
CA HIS A 28 -5.36 7.26 1.48
C HIS A 28 -5.00 5.80 1.78
N GLU A 29 -6.04 4.99 1.95
CA GLU A 29 -5.94 3.56 2.22
C GLU A 29 -6.56 2.77 1.09
N VAL A 30 -5.89 1.68 0.71
CA VAL A 30 -6.35 0.76 -0.34
C VAL A 30 -6.13 -0.66 0.14
N LEU A 31 -7.16 -1.49 -0.05
CA LEU A 31 -7.07 -2.94 0.07
C LEU A 31 -6.64 -3.50 -1.28
N VAL A 32 -5.56 -4.28 -1.26
CA VAL A 32 -4.97 -4.88 -2.46
C VAL A 32 -4.72 -6.35 -2.14
N GLU A 33 -5.00 -7.22 -3.11
CA GLU A 33 -4.74 -8.65 -2.97
C GLU A 33 -3.23 -8.94 -2.84
N ASN A 34 -2.89 -9.99 -2.08
CA ASN A 34 -1.51 -10.40 -1.87
C ASN A 34 -0.96 -11.18 -3.07
N THR A 35 -0.75 -10.48 -4.20
CA THR A 35 -0.09 -11.07 -5.38
C THR A 35 1.41 -10.80 -5.37
N PRO A 36 2.24 -11.69 -5.93
CA PRO A 36 3.70 -11.48 -6.02
C PRO A 36 4.06 -10.21 -6.81
N SER A 37 3.27 -9.85 -7.82
CA SER A 37 3.43 -8.60 -8.59
C SER A 37 3.28 -7.36 -7.70
N PHE A 38 2.23 -7.31 -6.87
CA PHE A 38 2.03 -6.21 -5.93
C PHE A 38 3.11 -6.16 -4.87
N ARG A 39 3.54 -7.31 -4.35
CA ARG A 39 4.65 -7.38 -3.39
C ARG A 39 5.94 -6.75 -3.95
N GLY A 40 6.26 -7.02 -5.21
CA GLY A 40 7.40 -6.40 -5.88
C GLY A 40 7.28 -4.89 -6.01
N MET A 41 6.09 -4.38 -6.34
CA MET A 41 5.81 -2.94 -6.40
C MET A 41 5.91 -2.27 -5.03
N VAL A 42 5.30 -2.88 -4.00
CA VAL A 42 5.31 -2.38 -2.62
C VAL A 42 6.73 -2.33 -2.09
N LYS A 43 7.56 -3.35 -2.35
CA LYS A 43 8.97 -3.37 -1.93
C LYS A 43 9.78 -2.18 -2.45
N LYS A 44 9.46 -1.68 -3.66
CA LYS A 44 10.11 -0.48 -4.23
C LYS A 44 9.73 0.81 -3.50
N VAL A 45 8.56 0.87 -2.87
CA VAL A 45 8.01 2.07 -2.23
C VAL A 45 7.80 1.91 -0.73
N ILE A 46 8.44 0.90 -0.11
CA ILE A 46 8.24 0.50 1.29
C ILE A 46 8.45 1.64 2.30
N HIS A 47 9.28 2.63 1.97
CA HIS A 47 9.55 3.78 2.81
C HIS A 47 8.45 4.88 2.76
N LEU A 48 7.47 4.76 1.84
CA LEU A 48 6.38 5.72 1.67
C LEU A 48 5.01 5.16 2.07
N VAL A 49 4.95 3.86 2.35
CA VAL A 49 3.69 3.15 2.59
C VAL A 49 3.79 2.33 3.87
N SER A 50 2.71 2.33 4.64
CA SER A 50 2.48 1.36 5.70
C SER A 50 1.62 0.22 5.14
N VAL A 51 2.06 -1.01 5.35
CA VAL A 51 1.31 -2.20 4.94
C VAL A 51 0.83 -2.89 6.20
N GLU A 52 -0.47 -3.13 6.26
CA GLU A 52 -1.12 -3.91 7.30
C GLU A 52 -1.75 -5.12 6.61
N GLU A 53 -1.46 -6.31 7.14
CA GLU A 53 -2.08 -7.55 6.68
C GLU A 53 -3.46 -7.64 7.32
N VAL A 54 -4.49 -7.64 6.47
CA VAL A 54 -5.86 -7.83 6.92
C VAL A 54 -6.18 -9.29 6.65
N ASP A 55 -5.82 -10.15 7.61
CA ASP A 55 -6.21 -11.55 7.55
C ASP A 55 -7.74 -11.59 7.63
N GLY A 56 -8.37 -12.06 6.56
CA GLY A 56 -9.77 -12.48 6.57
C GLY A 56 -10.04 -13.65 7.54
N ASN A 57 -9.07 -14.03 8.37
CA ASN A 57 -9.26 -14.87 9.54
C ASN A 57 -9.74 -14.01 10.72
N GLY A 58 -10.94 -13.46 10.56
CA GLY A 58 -11.79 -13.21 11.70
C GLY A 58 -12.11 -14.56 12.33
N ALA A 59 -11.26 -15.03 13.23
CA ALA A 59 -11.77 -15.72 14.39
C ALA A 59 -12.88 -14.81 14.95
N GLN A 60 -14.12 -15.19 14.69
CA GLN A 60 -15.28 -14.65 15.37
C GLN A 60 -15.15 -15.05 16.84
N ALA A 61 -14.35 -14.30 17.59
CA ALA A 61 -14.42 -14.28 19.04
C ALA A 61 -15.47 -13.23 19.39
N SER A 62 -16.70 -13.71 19.64
CA SER A 62 -17.76 -13.16 20.51
C SER A 62 -19.15 -13.22 19.89
N LYS A 63 -19.81 -14.37 20.02
CA LYS A 63 -21.05 -14.47 20.79
C LYS A 63 -21.21 -15.88 21.36
#